data_AF-A0AAU0VZ36-F1
#
_entry.id   AF-A0AAU0VZ36-F1
#
_cell.length_a   1.000
_cell.length_b   1.000
_cell.length_c   1.000
_cell.angle_alpha   90.00
_cell.angle_beta   90.00
_cell.angle_gamma   90.00
#
_symmetry.space_group_name_H-M   'P 1'
#
loop_
_entity.id
_entity.type
_entity.pdbx_description
1 polymer ?
#
loop_
_entity_poly.entity_id
_entity_poly.type
_entity_poly.pdbx_seq_one_letter_code
_entity_poly.pdbx_strand_id
1 'polypeptide(L)'
;MGYSLMKKSDPLTRRFAPRLGPPPQQRRRVELGKALPALTVFASVRLTGVIMATLWSLHLGSHPRTMLGLEWDGRWYRHIAQYGYGLIVHAKPGHFVWNDLAFFPLFPGLIRAVNTVLPIGPVNVALLLAWSGALVAAWGVYAVGELLHRRRVGITVVALWALLPHAIILTMA
;
A
#
# COMPACT_ATOMS: atom_id res chain seq x y z
N MET A 1 67.38 -38.69 -25.26
CA MET A 1 66.35 -37.86 -25.93
C MET A 1 65.11 -37.87 -25.04
N GLY A 2 64.99 -36.88 -24.15
CA GLY A 2 63.92 -36.83 -23.15
C GLY A 2 63.75 -35.40 -22.65
N TYR A 3 62.83 -34.65 -23.27
CA TYR A 3 62.49 -33.30 -22.87
C TYR A 3 61.53 -33.38 -21.67
N SER A 4 62.06 -33.15 -20.47
CA SER A 4 61.24 -32.91 -19.28
C SER A 4 60.68 -31.49 -19.38
N LEU A 5 59.38 -31.37 -19.72
CA LEU A 5 58.64 -30.12 -19.69
C LEU A 5 58.47 -29.69 -18.23
N MET A 6 59.40 -28.85 -17.77
CA MET A 6 59.32 -28.20 -16.46
C MET A 6 58.15 -27.20 -16.49
N LYS A 7 56.98 -27.65 -16.02
CA LYS A 7 55.78 -26.82 -15.82
C LYS A 7 56.08 -25.78 -14.75
N LYS A 8 56.52 -24.60 -15.20
CA LYS A 8 56.76 -23.42 -14.36
C LYS A 8 55.43 -23.01 -13.74
N SER A 9 55.24 -23.34 -12.47
CA SER A 9 54.09 -22.90 -11.68
C SER A 9 54.28 -21.42 -11.38
N ASP A 10 53.58 -20.59 -12.15
CA ASP A 10 53.65 -19.14 -12.04
C ASP A 10 53.04 -18.68 -10.69
N PRO A 11 53.83 -18.12 -9.75
CA PRO A 11 53.35 -17.75 -8.43
C PRO A 11 52.43 -16.51 -8.44
N LEU A 12 52.25 -15.86 -9.59
CA LEU A 12 51.52 -14.60 -9.72
C LEU A 12 50.02 -14.74 -10.01
N THR A 13 49.51 -15.93 -10.34
CA THR A 13 48.08 -16.16 -10.60
C THR A 13 47.23 -16.37 -9.33
N ARG A 14 47.82 -16.40 -8.14
CA ARG A 14 47.08 -16.64 -6.87
C ARG A 14 46.46 -15.40 -6.20
N ARG A 15 46.61 -14.19 -6.74
CA ARG A 15 46.26 -12.95 -6.00
C ARG A 15 44.90 -12.30 -6.28
N PHE A 16 44.11 -12.78 -7.24
CA PHE A 16 42.78 -12.21 -7.50
C PHE A 16 41.74 -13.27 -7.83
N ALA A 17 41.54 -14.22 -6.92
CA ALA A 17 40.23 -14.84 -6.81
C ALA A 17 39.42 -13.92 -5.89
N PRO A 18 38.47 -13.10 -6.39
CA PRO A 18 37.52 -12.45 -5.50
C PRO A 18 36.87 -13.57 -4.70
N ARG A 19 37.07 -13.58 -3.38
CA ARG A 19 36.23 -14.38 -2.49
C ARG A 19 34.83 -13.80 -2.64
N LEU A 20 34.06 -14.35 -3.57
CA LEU A 20 32.62 -14.29 -3.53
C LEU A 20 32.27 -15.02 -2.23
N GLY A 21 32.20 -14.26 -1.13
CA GLY A 21 31.51 -14.74 0.06
C GLY A 21 30.16 -15.27 -0.39
N PRO A 22 29.61 -16.31 0.26
CA PRO A 22 28.26 -16.75 -0.05
C PRO A 22 27.37 -15.50 -0.11
N PRO A 23 26.53 -15.32 -1.16
CA PRO A 23 25.63 -14.18 -1.21
C PRO A 23 24.92 -14.14 0.14
N PRO A 24 24.68 -12.97 0.77
CA PRO A 24 24.01 -12.92 2.06
C PRO A 24 22.66 -13.63 1.94
N GLN A 25 22.67 -14.92 2.28
CA GLN A 25 21.54 -15.82 2.26
C GLN A 25 20.82 -15.62 3.58
N GLN A 26 20.28 -14.42 3.72
CA GLN A 26 19.13 -14.23 4.58
C GLN A 26 18.27 -13.19 3.89
N ARG A 27 17.57 -13.64 2.85
CA ARG A 27 16.20 -13.17 2.65
C ARG A 27 15.47 -13.52 3.95
N ARG A 28 15.58 -12.66 4.97
CA ARG A 28 14.72 -12.69 6.15
C ARG A 28 13.33 -12.46 5.59
N ARG A 29 12.65 -13.56 5.25
CA ARG A 29 11.22 -13.53 5.05
C ARG A 29 10.67 -12.94 6.32
N VAL A 30 10.12 -11.74 6.21
CA VAL A 30 9.39 -11.14 7.32
C VAL A 30 8.22 -12.08 7.57
N GLU A 31 8.34 -12.88 8.64
CA GLU A 31 7.31 -13.81 9.02
C GLU A 31 6.08 -13.01 9.40
N LEU A 32 4.92 -13.35 8.83
CA LEU A 32 3.63 -12.71 9.14
C LEU A 32 3.37 -12.64 10.65
N GLY A 33 3.80 -13.66 11.41
CA GLY A 33 3.71 -13.68 12.87
C GLY A 33 4.49 -12.56 13.57
N LYS A 34 5.61 -12.10 13.00
CA LYS A 34 6.39 -10.99 13.56
C LYS A 34 5.70 -9.65 13.35
N ALA A 35 5.01 -9.49 12.22
CA ALA A 35 4.25 -8.31 11.84
C ALA A 35 2.89 -8.19 12.56
N LEU A 36 2.36 -9.29 13.10
CA LEU A 36 1.03 -9.36 13.71
C LEU A 36 0.76 -8.23 14.74
N PRO A 37 1.68 -7.89 15.67
CA PRO A 37 1.44 -6.78 16.59
C PRO A 37 1.34 -5.42 15.89
N ALA A 38 2.14 -5.16 14.85
CA ALA A 38 2.09 -3.91 14.10
C ALA A 38 0.76 -3.78 13.36
N LEU A 39 0.32 -4.85 12.70
CA LEU A 39 -0.96 -4.90 12.00
C LEU A 39 -2.16 -4.78 12.95
N THR A 40 -2.07 -5.38 14.14
CA THR A 40 -3.10 -5.25 15.18
C THR A 40 -3.21 -3.81 15.64
N VAL A 41 -2.09 -3.16 15.97
CA VAL A 41 -2.07 -1.74 16.36
C VAL A 41 -2.65 -0.87 15.24
N PHE A 42 -2.21 -1.08 14.00
CA PHE A 42 -2.75 -0.37 12.84
C PHE A 42 -4.27 -0.53 12.74
N ALA A 43 -4.76 -1.77 12.73
CA ALA A 43 -6.18 -2.08 12.61
C ALA A 43 -7.00 -1.48 13.76
N SER A 44 -6.53 -1.56 15.01
CA SER A 44 -7.22 -0.98 16.17
C SER A 44 -7.35 0.54 16.06
N VAL A 45 -6.26 1.23 15.68
CA VAL A 45 -6.29 2.69 15.49
C VAL A 45 -7.23 3.06 14.33
N ARG A 46 -7.17 2.31 13.22
CA ARG A 46 -8.06 2.56 12.07
C ARG A 46 -9.52 2.30 12.39
N LEU A 47 -9.83 1.22 13.09
CA LEU A 47 -11.20 0.92 13.53
C LEU A 47 -11.75 2.01 14.44
N THR A 48 -10.92 2.53 15.35
CA THR A 48 -11.29 3.67 16.20
C THR A 48 -11.64 4.89 15.35
N GLY A 49 -10.81 5.22 14.35
CA GLY A 49 -11.09 6.32 13.41
C GLY A 49 -12.36 6.12 12.59
N VAL A 50 -12.61 4.90 12.09
CA VAL A 50 -13.85 4.53 11.39
C VAL A 50 -15.07 4.74 12.29
N ILE A 51 -15.00 4.28 13.54
CA ILE A 51 -16.09 4.43 14.51
C ILE A 51 -16.35 5.91 14.76
N MET A 52 -15.32 6.71 15.03
CA MET A 52 -15.46 8.15 15.25
C MET A 52 -16.08 8.86 14.04
N ALA A 53 -15.59 8.58 12.82
CA ALA A 53 -16.13 9.16 11.60
C ALA A 53 -17.59 8.72 11.35
N THR A 54 -17.92 7.47 11.64
CA THR A 54 -19.28 6.93 11.53
C THR A 54 -20.22 7.65 12.49
N LEU A 55 -19.85 7.75 13.77
CA LEU A 55 -20.64 8.45 14.79
C LEU A 55 -20.81 9.93 14.45
N TRP A 56 -19.76 10.58 13.95
CA TRP A 56 -19.81 11.97 13.52
C TRP A 56 -20.73 12.17 12.31
N SER A 57 -20.64 11.28 11.31
CA SER A 57 -21.55 11.30 10.16
C SER A 57 -22.99 11.16 10.59
N LEU A 58 -23.30 10.22 11.49
CA LEU A 58 -24.64 10.01 12.01
C LEU A 58 -25.13 11.23 12.81
N HIS A 59 -24.26 11.85 13.61
CA HIS A 59 -24.57 13.06 14.35
C HIS A 59 -24.93 14.24 13.42
N LEU A 60 -24.29 14.33 12.26
CA LEU A 60 -24.60 15.32 11.22
C LEU A 60 -25.79 14.95 10.33
N GLY A 61 -26.46 13.82 10.58
CA GLY A 61 -27.59 13.34 9.77
C GLY A 61 -27.20 12.73 8.40
N SER A 62 -25.90 12.47 8.19
CA SER A 62 -25.36 11.88 6.97
C SER A 62 -25.14 10.38 7.10
N HIS A 63 -25.34 9.64 6.02
CA HIS A 63 -25.06 8.20 6.01
C HIS A 63 -23.53 7.96 5.97
N PRO A 64 -22.94 7.14 6.86
CA PRO A 64 -21.49 6.91 6.94
C PRO A 64 -20.83 6.50 5.62
N ARG A 65 -21.52 5.66 4.83
CA ARG A 65 -21.08 5.28 3.48
C ARG A 65 -20.83 6.46 2.55
N THR A 66 -21.60 7.54 2.67
CA THR A 66 -21.41 8.75 1.88
C THR A 66 -20.08 9.40 2.27
N MET A 67 -19.88 9.63 3.58
CA MET A 67 -18.67 10.23 4.11
C MET A 67 -17.42 9.41 3.77
N LEU A 68 -17.46 8.09 3.97
CA LEU A 68 -16.30 7.21 3.81
C LEU A 68 -15.95 6.93 2.35
N GLY A 69 -16.93 6.92 1.44
CA GLY A 69 -16.73 6.38 0.10
C GLY A 69 -17.20 7.24 -1.07
N LEU A 70 -17.87 8.37 -0.81
CA LEU A 70 -18.39 9.27 -1.86
C LEU A 70 -17.99 10.73 -1.66
N GLU A 71 -17.17 11.01 -0.65
CA GLU A 71 -16.54 12.31 -0.47
C GLU A 71 -15.16 12.33 -1.14
N TRP A 72 -14.65 13.53 -1.43
CA TRP A 72 -13.36 13.75 -2.08
C TRP A 72 -13.26 12.96 -3.41
N ASP A 73 -12.18 12.21 -3.59
CA ASP A 73 -11.87 11.47 -4.82
C ASP A 73 -12.70 10.19 -4.96
N GLY A 74 -13.32 9.69 -3.89
CA GLY A 74 -14.17 8.50 -3.92
C GLY A 74 -15.34 8.63 -4.91
N ARG A 75 -15.88 9.85 -5.08
CA ARG A 75 -16.93 10.13 -6.06
C ARG A 75 -16.44 9.94 -7.50
N TRP A 76 -15.23 10.37 -7.81
CA TRP A 76 -14.61 10.20 -9.12
C TRP A 76 -14.32 8.72 -9.39
N TYR A 77 -13.72 7.99 -8.45
CA TYR A 77 -13.46 6.56 -8.60
C TYR A 77 -14.73 5.73 -8.78
N ARG A 78 -15.79 6.03 -8.00
CA ARG A 78 -17.10 5.40 -8.16
C ARG A 78 -17.70 5.71 -9.53
N HIS A 79 -17.59 6.95 -10.01
CA HIS A 79 -18.06 7.33 -11.34
C HIS A 79 -17.33 6.56 -12.43
N ILE A 80 -16.00 6.58 -12.44
CA ILE A 80 -15.17 5.89 -13.44
C ILE A 80 -15.45 4.38 -13.42
N ALA A 81 -15.57 3.77 -12.23
CA ALA A 81 -15.85 2.33 -12.12
C ALA A 81 -17.21 1.93 -12.70
N GLN A 82 -18.22 2.81 -12.62
CA GLN A 82 -19.57 2.54 -13.11
C GLN A 82 -19.75 2.90 -14.59
N TYR A 83 -19.25 4.06 -15.00
CA TYR A 83 -19.57 4.69 -16.28
C TYR A 83 -18.37 4.80 -17.23
N GLY A 84 -17.16 4.57 -16.73
CA GLY A 84 -15.92 4.80 -17.48
C GLY A 84 -15.44 6.26 -17.40
N TYR A 85 -14.39 6.54 -18.17
CA TYR A 85 -13.79 7.87 -18.29
C TYR A 85 -14.58 8.79 -19.23
N GLY A 86 -14.36 10.10 -19.12
CA GLY A 86 -14.94 11.14 -19.97
C GLY A 86 -15.77 12.18 -19.22
N LEU A 87 -15.83 12.10 -17.89
CA LEU A 87 -16.50 13.10 -17.06
C LEU A 87 -15.67 14.38 -17.01
N ILE A 88 -16.27 15.46 -17.50
CA ILE A 88 -15.74 16.81 -17.43
C ILE A 88 -16.67 17.65 -16.55
N VAL A 89 -16.14 18.19 -15.46
CA VAL A 89 -16.86 19.07 -14.55
C VAL A 89 -16.26 20.47 -14.67
N HIS A 90 -17.04 21.39 -15.21
CA HIS A 90 -16.71 22.80 -15.23
C HIS A 90 -17.02 23.40 -13.85
N ALA A 91 -16.00 23.94 -13.17
CA ALA A 91 -16.27 24.84 -12.06
C ALA A 91 -16.77 26.19 -12.62
N LYS A 92 -17.15 27.13 -11.73
CA LYS A 92 -17.81 28.41 -12.09
C LYS A 92 -17.12 29.06 -13.30
N PRO A 93 -17.86 29.79 -14.16
CA PRO A 93 -17.33 30.33 -15.41
C PRO A 93 -15.98 31.04 -15.18
N GLY A 94 -14.92 30.57 -15.85
CA GLY A 94 -13.56 31.13 -15.74
C GLY A 94 -12.64 30.49 -14.69
N HIS A 95 -13.12 29.54 -13.89
CA HIS A 95 -12.34 28.97 -12.79
C HIS A 95 -12.35 27.44 -12.86
N PHE A 96 -11.30 26.87 -13.46
CA PHE A 96 -10.93 25.44 -13.47
C PHE A 96 -11.90 24.43 -14.13
N VAL A 97 -11.30 23.50 -14.87
CA VAL A 97 -11.98 22.33 -15.43
C VAL A 97 -11.41 21.09 -14.75
N TRP A 98 -12.27 20.31 -14.11
CA TRP A 98 -11.91 19.05 -13.49
C TRP A 98 -12.25 17.91 -14.45
N ASN A 99 -11.30 17.02 -14.70
CA ASN A 99 -11.46 15.92 -15.63
C ASN A 99 -11.06 14.61 -14.95
N ASP A 100 -11.87 13.57 -15.14
CA ASP A 100 -11.59 12.24 -14.60
C ASP A 100 -10.33 11.59 -15.20
N LEU A 101 -9.78 12.10 -16.31
CA LEU A 101 -8.48 11.71 -16.86
C LEU A 101 -7.29 11.95 -15.92
N ALA A 102 -7.46 12.73 -14.85
CA ALA A 102 -6.43 12.92 -13.82
C ALA A 102 -6.22 11.66 -12.95
N PHE A 103 -7.14 10.69 -12.98
CA PHE A 103 -7.09 9.51 -12.13
C PHE A 103 -6.44 8.31 -12.83
N PHE A 104 -5.62 7.56 -12.10
CA PHE A 104 -5.02 6.33 -12.62
C PHE A 104 -6.04 5.18 -12.74
N PRO A 105 -5.94 4.33 -13.78
CA PRO A 105 -6.99 3.35 -14.12
C PRO A 105 -7.05 2.11 -13.25
N LEU A 106 -5.98 1.77 -12.52
CA LEU A 106 -5.91 0.50 -11.78
C LEU A 106 -7.02 0.38 -10.73
N PHE A 107 -7.18 1.39 -9.88
CA PHE A 107 -8.14 1.33 -8.78
C PHE A 107 -9.61 1.28 -9.24
N PRO A 108 -10.12 2.19 -10.11
CA PRO A 108 -11.50 2.08 -10.61
C PRO A 108 -11.72 0.82 -11.46
N GLY A 109 -10.69 0.34 -12.17
CA GLY A 109 -10.72 -0.94 -12.87
C GLY A 109 -10.91 -2.13 -11.92
N LEU A 110 -10.18 -2.16 -10.80
CA LEU A 110 -10.34 -3.18 -9.76
C LEU A 110 -11.72 -3.10 -9.10
N ILE A 111 -12.23 -1.90 -8.81
CA ILE A 111 -13.59 -1.73 -8.27
C ILE A 111 -14.60 -2.37 -9.22
N ARG A 112 -14.50 -2.07 -10.51
CA ARG A 112 -15.40 -2.64 -11.53
C ARG A 112 -15.29 -4.16 -11.57
N ALA A 113 -14.07 -4.70 -11.65
CA ALA A 113 -13.82 -6.14 -11.77
C ALA A 113 -14.27 -6.93 -10.53
N VAL A 114 -14.07 -6.41 -9.32
CA VAL A 114 -14.54 -7.08 -8.11
C VAL A 114 -16.05 -6.97 -7.99
N ASN A 115 -16.65 -5.84 -8.39
CA ASN A 115 -18.10 -5.65 -8.34
C ASN A 115 -18.87 -6.53 -9.34
N THR A 116 -18.24 -7.05 -10.40
CA THR A 116 -18.88 -8.07 -11.28
C THR A 116 -18.98 -9.44 -10.62
N VAL A 117 -18.06 -9.76 -9.70
CA VAL A 117 -18.03 -11.05 -8.98
C VAL A 117 -18.78 -10.97 -7.65
N LEU A 118 -18.62 -9.86 -6.94
CA LEU A 118 -19.21 -9.61 -5.63
C LEU A 118 -20.13 -8.37 -5.71
N PRO A 119 -21.45 -8.55 -5.93
CA PRO A 119 -22.40 -7.46 -6.18
C PRO A 119 -22.83 -6.76 -4.87
N ILE A 120 -21.86 -6.37 -4.04
CA ILE A 120 -22.08 -5.62 -2.80
C ILE A 120 -22.12 -4.10 -3.02
N GLY A 121 -21.95 -3.66 -4.26
CA GLY A 121 -21.99 -2.26 -4.67
C GLY A 121 -20.59 -1.61 -4.71
N PRO A 122 -20.35 -0.67 -5.64
CA PRO A 122 -19.01 -0.17 -5.95
C PRO A 122 -18.36 0.57 -4.79
N VAL A 123 -19.13 1.25 -3.95
CA VAL A 123 -18.62 1.95 -2.76
C VAL A 123 -18.07 0.97 -1.73
N ASN A 124 -18.79 -0.12 -1.46
CA ASN A 124 -18.35 -1.15 -0.52
C ASN A 124 -17.12 -1.89 -1.05
N VAL A 125 -17.08 -2.17 -2.36
CA VAL A 125 -15.90 -2.73 -3.02
C VAL A 125 -14.70 -1.78 -2.93
N ALA A 126 -14.90 -0.49 -3.17
CA ALA A 126 -13.83 0.51 -3.08
C ALA A 126 -13.24 0.58 -1.66
N LEU A 127 -14.09 0.64 -0.64
CA LEU A 127 -13.65 0.60 0.77
C LEU A 127 -12.89 -0.69 1.09
N LEU A 128 -13.40 -1.85 0.65
CA LEU A 128 -12.73 -3.13 0.85
C LEU A 128 -11.33 -3.15 0.23
N LEU A 129 -11.20 -2.68 -1.02
CA LEU A 129 -9.92 -2.60 -1.71
C LEU A 129 -8.97 -1.60 -1.03
N ALA A 130 -9.44 -0.41 -0.69
CA ALA A 130 -8.66 0.63 -0.02
C ALA A 130 -8.12 0.13 1.34
N TRP A 131 -8.98 -0.46 2.17
CA TRP A 131 -8.59 -0.96 3.49
C TRP A 131 -7.66 -2.18 3.40
N SER A 132 -7.88 -3.04 2.41
CA SER A 132 -6.96 -4.16 2.14
C SER A 132 -5.58 -3.64 1.70
N GLY A 133 -5.55 -2.66 0.82
CA GLY A 133 -4.32 -1.97 0.40
C GLY A 133 -3.61 -1.30 1.56
N ALA A 134 -4.35 -0.66 2.47
CA ALA A 134 -3.81 -0.02 3.67
C ALA A 134 -3.17 -1.04 4.62
N LEU A 135 -3.76 -2.22 4.80
CA LEU A 135 -3.17 -3.32 5.59
C LEU A 135 -1.89 -3.86 4.94
N VAL A 136 -1.88 -4.03 3.62
CA VAL A 136 -0.68 -4.44 2.87
C VAL A 136 0.42 -3.38 2.99
N ALA A 137 0.06 -2.10 2.90
CA ALA A 137 0.99 -0.99 3.11
C ALA A 137 1.54 -0.97 4.54
N ALA A 138 0.71 -1.18 5.56
CA ALA A 138 1.14 -1.29 6.95
C ALA A 138 2.16 -2.42 7.14
N TRP A 139 1.92 -3.57 6.52
CA TRP A 139 2.88 -4.67 6.51
C TRP A 139 4.20 -4.29 5.83
N GLY A 140 4.14 -3.60 4.68
CA GLY A 140 5.32 -3.10 3.99
C GLY A 140 6.15 -2.11 4.82
N VAL A 141 5.48 -1.15 5.47
CA VAL A 141 6.13 -0.18 6.39
C VAL A 141 6.79 -0.91 7.56
N TYR A 142 6.10 -1.88 8.17
CA TYR A 142 6.69 -2.73 9.20
C TYR A 142 7.92 -3.48 8.68
N ALA A 143 7.83 -4.09 7.49
CA ALA A 143 8.90 -4.87 6.89
C ALA A 143 10.15 -4.03 6.64
N VAL A 144 9.99 -2.78 6.16
CA VAL A 144 11.11 -1.84 5.99
C VAL A 144 11.75 -1.50 7.35
N GLY A 145 10.95 -1.22 8.38
CA GLY A 145 11.47 -0.92 9.72
C GLY A 145 12.17 -2.11 10.39
N GLU A 146 11.70 -3.34 10.16
CA GLU A 146 12.39 -4.56 10.60
C GLU A 146 13.68 -4.80 9.81
N LEU A 147 13.66 -4.57 8.50
CA LEU A 147 14.81 -4.78 7.61
C LEU A 147 15.98 -3.84 7.94
N LEU A 148 15.69 -2.56 8.17
CA LEU A 148 16.71 -1.54 8.42
C LEU A 148 17.20 -1.50 9.88
N HIS A 149 16.36 -1.93 10.82
CA HIS A 149 16.66 -1.84 12.24
C HIS A 149 16.26 -3.10 13.01
N ARG A 150 15.12 -3.05 13.71
CA ARG A 150 14.64 -4.10 14.61
C ARG A 150 13.12 -4.10 14.62
N ARG A 151 12.53 -5.23 14.98
CA ARG A 151 11.07 -5.43 15.10
C ARG A 151 10.35 -4.29 15.83
N ARG A 152 10.90 -3.80 16.95
CA ARG A 152 10.31 -2.70 17.72
C ARG A 152 10.19 -1.41 16.92
N VAL A 153 11.17 -1.10 16.06
CA VAL A 153 11.14 0.08 15.20
C VAL A 153 10.05 -0.08 14.14
N GLY A 154 9.95 -1.24 13.48
CA GLY A 154 8.86 -1.51 12.54
C GLY A 154 7.46 -1.33 13.16
N ILE A 155 7.23 -1.84 14.37
CA ILE A 155 5.96 -1.65 15.09
C ILE A 155 5.72 -0.17 15.38
N THR A 156 6.74 0.54 15.88
CA THR A 156 6.62 1.96 16.25
C THR A 156 6.30 2.83 15.04
N VAL A 157 6.98 2.62 13.90
CA VAL A 157 6.74 3.39 12.68
C VAL A 157 5.32 3.17 12.15
N VAL A 158 4.83 1.93 12.15
CA VAL A 158 3.44 1.64 11.77
C VAL A 158 2.45 2.32 12.71
N ALA A 159 2.69 2.28 14.03
CA ALA A 159 1.85 2.95 15.01
C ALA A 159 1.81 4.47 14.79
N LEU A 160 2.97 5.10 14.59
CA LEU A 160 3.07 6.52 14.31
C LEU A 160 2.36 6.88 13.01
N TRP A 161 2.59 6.13 11.94
CA TRP A 161 1.91 6.32 10.65
C TRP A 161 0.39 6.22 10.78
N ALA A 162 -0.10 5.24 11.56
CA ALA A 162 -1.52 5.08 11.85
C ALA A 162 -2.11 6.21 12.69
N LEU A 163 -1.31 6.93 13.48
CA LEU A 163 -1.77 7.97 14.40
C LEU A 163 -1.68 9.39 13.81
N LEU A 164 -1.07 9.56 12.64
CA LEU A 164 -0.99 10.87 11.98
C LEU A 164 -2.40 11.43 11.72
N PRO A 165 -2.64 12.75 11.86
CA PRO A 165 -3.95 13.35 11.61
C PRO A 165 -4.49 13.03 10.20
N HIS A 166 -3.60 13.03 9.21
CA HIS A 166 -3.92 12.73 7.82
C HIS A 166 -4.23 11.25 7.56
N ALA A 167 -3.99 10.36 8.52
CA ALA A 167 -4.27 8.94 8.36
C ALA A 167 -5.76 8.65 8.12
N ILE A 168 -6.67 9.60 8.42
CA ILE A 168 -8.09 9.50 8.06
C ILE A 168 -8.31 9.19 6.57
N ILE A 169 -7.41 9.61 5.68
CA ILE A 169 -7.49 9.30 4.25
C ILE A 169 -7.39 7.78 4.01
N LEU A 170 -6.62 7.04 4.82
CA LEU A 170 -6.52 5.57 4.74
C LEU A 170 -7.83 4.86 5.13
N THR A 171 -8.77 5.60 5.71
CA THR A 171 -10.10 5.11 6.06
C THR A 171 -11.12 5.41 4.96
N MET A 172 -10.81 6.33 4.04
CA MET A 172 -11.66 6.65 2.90
C MET A 172 -11.43 5.66 1.74
N ALA A 173 -12.36 5.65 0.79
CA ALA A 173 -12.22 4.95 -0.49
C ALA A 173 -11.48 5.78 -1.54
#